data_AF-A0A9D9S966-F1
#
_entry.id   AF-A0A9D9S966-F1
#
_cell.length_a   1.000
_cell.length_b   1.000
_cell.length_c   1.000
_cell.angle_alpha   90.00
_cell.angle_beta   90.00
_cell.angle_gamma   90.00
#
_symmetry.space_group_name_H-M   'P 1'
#
loop_
_entity.id
_entity.type
_entity.pdbx_description
1 polymer ?
#
loop_
_entity_poly.entity_id
_entity_poly.type
_entity_poly.pdbx_seq_one_letter_code
_entity_poly.pdbx_strand_id
1 'polypeptide(L)'
;MQEFDKIGDEIEAIWRRENYDEALFPSIAAEALKRSSIPQHTDVWKVVEWCIAQAELPRQRDLPGKFGDPPVTVYSGPRFHIDIYFWFEGTTAIHQHGFCGAFQVMHGSSIHSWYEFDSERSINTFAQVGQMKLRSCDLLQVGDVQQILGGKAYIHSLFHLDQPSATIVVRTDRSPLELPQYSYYKPNLAIDPFFEQETVIKKTQLAGALLRAKHTDAERIIGAWLADCDFQTTFNLLTSLRHLLRSNQLDELFRLSEPESRFEHYLKIAEERHGKDVFRPVFRQQDLLDDILKRRSLITNADLRFFLALLLNVEGSQRIFGLIKQRSPDADPLEKVLDWTYDLANSRIAGSERSNVLGINDFGDVDLFVLEQVLKGLEGEEIAAAFRADFGEAADTSSLAEKENVIRRAPVFAPLLA
;
A
#
# COMPACT_ATOMS: atom_id res chain seq x y z
N MET A 1 11.62 -27.80 -7.68
CA MET A 1 12.06 -27.97 -6.27
C MET A 1 13.53 -28.20 -6.12
N GLN A 2 14.12 -29.18 -6.83
CA GLN A 2 15.59 -29.30 -6.90
C GLN A 2 16.28 -27.98 -7.29
N GLU A 3 15.64 -27.13 -8.09
CA GLU A 3 16.16 -25.80 -8.40
C GLU A 3 16.30 -24.88 -7.18
N PHE A 4 15.37 -24.95 -6.20
CA PHE A 4 15.47 -24.18 -4.95
C PHE A 4 16.56 -24.72 -4.02
N ASP A 5 16.79 -26.04 -4.02
CA ASP A 5 17.91 -26.63 -3.27
C ASP A 5 19.25 -26.23 -3.89
N LYS A 6 19.38 -26.32 -5.22
CA LYS A 6 20.60 -25.93 -5.95
C LYS A 6 20.97 -24.47 -5.70
N ILE A 7 20.02 -23.55 -5.85
CA ILE A 7 20.28 -22.13 -5.62
C ILE A 7 20.59 -21.86 -4.13
N GLY A 8 19.91 -22.53 -3.20
CA GLY A 8 20.21 -22.43 -1.78
C GLY A 8 21.64 -22.88 -1.47
N ASP A 9 22.04 -24.04 -1.96
CA ASP A 9 23.39 -24.58 -1.76
C ASP A 9 24.48 -23.71 -2.41
N GLU A 10 24.18 -23.13 -3.58
CA GLU A 10 25.07 -22.17 -4.25
C GLU A 10 25.27 -20.91 -3.40
N ILE A 11 24.17 -20.29 -2.94
CA ILE A 11 24.22 -19.07 -2.12
C ILE A 11 24.97 -19.34 -0.81
N GLU A 12 24.69 -20.45 -0.14
CA GLU A 12 25.38 -20.85 1.09
C GLU A 12 26.89 -21.03 0.85
N ALA A 13 27.28 -21.71 -0.23
CA ALA A 13 28.68 -21.95 -0.55
C ALA A 13 29.45 -20.65 -0.86
N ILE A 14 28.83 -19.71 -1.58
CA ILE A 14 29.43 -18.41 -1.89
C ILE A 14 29.52 -17.55 -0.63
N TRP A 15 28.40 -17.38 0.09
CA TRP A 15 28.34 -16.51 1.26
C TRP A 15 29.27 -16.98 2.39
N ARG A 16 29.42 -18.30 2.57
CA ARG A 16 30.39 -18.87 3.52
C ARG A 16 31.84 -18.51 3.19
N ARG A 17 32.23 -18.44 1.91
CA ARG A 17 33.59 -18.02 1.51
C ARG A 17 33.86 -16.56 1.84
N GLU A 18 32.80 -15.75 1.83
CA GLU A 18 32.81 -14.35 2.26
C GLU A 18 32.59 -14.19 3.78
N ASN A 19 32.79 -15.27 4.57
CA ASN A 19 32.61 -15.29 6.03
C ASN A 19 31.22 -14.82 6.51
N TYR A 20 30.19 -15.03 5.69
CA TYR A 20 28.84 -14.61 5.97
C TYR A 20 28.67 -13.09 6.17
N ASP A 21 29.42 -12.27 5.42
CA ASP A 21 29.24 -10.81 5.44
C ASP A 21 27.84 -10.41 4.93
N GLU A 22 27.02 -9.82 5.80
CA GLU A 22 25.65 -9.38 5.49
C GLU A 22 25.60 -8.28 4.43
N ALA A 23 26.67 -7.47 4.29
CA ALA A 23 26.73 -6.43 3.27
C ALA A 23 26.83 -7.01 1.84
N LEU A 24 27.37 -8.23 1.71
CA LEU A 24 27.52 -8.92 0.43
C LEU A 24 26.33 -9.82 0.09
N PHE A 25 25.52 -10.21 1.08
CA PHE A 25 24.42 -11.15 0.88
C PHE A 25 23.39 -10.71 -0.17
N PRO A 26 22.93 -9.43 -0.22
CA PRO A 26 21.96 -9.00 -1.23
C PRO A 26 22.41 -9.22 -2.67
N SER A 27 23.67 -8.93 -2.97
CA SER A 27 24.21 -9.12 -4.32
C SER A 27 24.40 -10.59 -4.65
N ILE A 28 24.88 -11.41 -3.70
CA ILE A 28 25.00 -12.85 -3.86
C ILE A 28 23.63 -13.47 -4.19
N ALA A 29 22.61 -13.14 -3.40
CA ALA A 29 21.25 -13.65 -3.58
C ALA A 29 20.64 -13.20 -4.91
N ALA A 30 20.77 -11.91 -5.27
CA ALA A 30 20.23 -11.38 -6.52
C ALA A 30 20.87 -12.02 -7.75
N GLU A 31 22.20 -12.18 -7.75
CA GLU A 31 22.91 -12.78 -8.88
C GLU A 31 22.59 -14.28 -9.03
N ALA A 32 22.39 -15.00 -7.92
CA ALA A 32 21.93 -16.39 -7.95
C ALA A 32 20.50 -16.51 -8.51
N LEU A 33 19.57 -15.61 -8.13
CA LEU A 33 18.21 -15.57 -8.67
C LEU A 33 18.20 -15.28 -10.18
N LYS A 34 19.02 -14.33 -10.65
CA LYS A 34 19.16 -14.03 -12.08
C LYS A 34 19.70 -15.23 -12.86
N ARG A 35 20.79 -15.84 -12.39
CA ARG A 35 21.42 -17.00 -13.07
C ARG A 35 20.50 -18.20 -13.15
N SER A 36 19.79 -18.51 -12.06
CA SER A 36 18.91 -19.67 -11.99
C SER A 36 17.67 -19.54 -12.88
N SER A 37 17.22 -18.31 -13.20
CA SER A 37 16.08 -18.05 -14.08
C SER A 37 14.86 -18.92 -13.75
N ILE A 38 14.58 -19.12 -12.45
CA ILE A 38 13.55 -20.04 -11.92
C ILE A 38 12.20 -19.90 -12.64
N PRO A 39 11.69 -18.68 -12.95
CA PRO A 39 10.40 -18.54 -13.64
C PRO A 39 10.34 -19.15 -15.05
N GLN A 40 11.48 -19.47 -15.68
CA GLN A 40 11.54 -20.17 -16.97
C GLN A 40 11.48 -21.70 -16.83
N HIS A 41 11.73 -22.23 -15.64
CA HIS A 41 11.85 -23.67 -15.39
C HIS A 41 10.70 -24.25 -14.57
N THR A 42 10.01 -23.41 -13.80
CA THR A 42 8.83 -23.81 -13.01
C THR A 42 7.86 -22.64 -12.88
N ASP A 43 6.61 -22.96 -12.58
CA ASP A 43 5.57 -22.00 -12.27
C ASP A 43 5.12 -22.15 -10.80
N VAL A 44 4.28 -21.21 -10.36
CA VAL A 44 3.78 -21.15 -8.99
C VAL A 44 2.87 -22.33 -8.64
N TRP A 45 2.15 -22.88 -9.61
CA TRP A 45 1.20 -23.96 -9.36
C TRP A 45 1.93 -25.28 -9.14
N LYS A 46 3.04 -25.52 -9.84
CA LYS A 46 3.96 -26.64 -9.54
C LYS A 46 4.53 -26.58 -8.13
N VAL A 47 4.80 -25.38 -7.61
CA VAL A 47 5.22 -25.22 -6.21
C VAL A 47 4.10 -25.62 -5.27
N VAL A 48 2.87 -25.15 -5.51
CA VAL A 48 1.69 -25.51 -4.70
C VAL A 48 1.44 -27.02 -4.72
N GLU A 49 1.43 -27.63 -5.92
CA GLU A 49 1.29 -29.07 -6.10
C GLU A 49 2.36 -29.85 -5.32
N TRP A 50 3.63 -29.41 -5.42
CA TRP A 50 4.70 -30.02 -4.65
C TRP A 50 4.47 -29.90 -3.15
N CYS A 51 4.09 -28.71 -2.65
CA CYS A 51 3.88 -28.49 -1.22
C CYS A 51 2.79 -29.41 -0.66
N ILE A 52 1.69 -29.57 -1.39
CA ILE A 52 0.58 -30.44 -0.99
C ILE A 52 0.99 -31.92 -1.04
N ALA A 53 1.84 -32.30 -2.00
CA ALA A 53 2.29 -33.68 -2.16
C ALA A 53 3.34 -34.12 -1.13
N GLN A 54 4.03 -33.18 -0.47
CA GLN A 54 5.05 -33.53 0.53
C GLN A 54 4.41 -33.96 1.86
N ALA A 55 4.97 -35.01 2.46
CA ALA A 55 4.64 -35.37 3.85
C ALA A 55 5.23 -34.37 4.85
N GLU A 56 6.42 -33.83 4.56
CA GLU A 56 7.10 -32.83 5.36
C GLU A 56 7.66 -31.73 4.45
N LEU A 57 7.44 -30.47 4.83
CA LEU A 57 8.02 -29.30 4.18
C LEU A 57 9.34 -28.93 4.88
N PRO A 58 10.22 -28.14 4.21
CA PRO A 58 11.31 -27.44 4.89
C PRO A 58 10.80 -26.68 6.11
N ARG A 59 11.67 -26.42 7.09
CA ARG A 59 11.29 -25.67 8.29
C ARG A 59 10.71 -24.30 7.90
N GLN A 60 9.40 -24.14 8.12
CA GLN A 60 8.65 -22.93 7.80
C GLN A 60 9.02 -21.78 8.76
N ARG A 61 9.18 -20.57 8.21
CA ARG A 61 9.64 -19.39 8.96
C ARG A 61 8.50 -18.47 9.44
N ASP A 62 7.37 -18.44 8.74
CA ASP A 62 6.16 -17.68 9.12
C ASP A 62 4.94 -18.61 9.25
N LEU A 63 4.92 -19.41 10.32
CA LEU A 63 3.81 -20.34 10.58
C LEU A 63 2.44 -19.65 10.69
N PRO A 64 2.30 -18.47 11.33
CA PRO A 64 1.02 -17.77 11.38
C PRO A 64 0.58 -17.18 10.04
N GLY A 65 1.46 -17.10 9.03
CA GLY A 65 1.16 -16.53 7.72
C GLY A 65 0.85 -15.04 7.78
N LYS A 66 1.66 -14.26 8.52
CA LYS A 66 1.43 -12.82 8.70
C LYS A 66 1.93 -11.98 7.51
N PHE A 67 2.72 -12.54 6.60
CA PHE A 67 3.23 -11.82 5.43
C PHE A 67 3.11 -12.65 4.14
N GLY A 68 2.13 -12.30 3.30
CA GLY A 68 1.74 -13.05 2.10
C GLY A 68 0.54 -13.97 2.35
N ASP A 69 -0.06 -14.46 1.27
CA ASP A 69 -1.37 -15.13 1.25
C ASP A 69 -1.34 -16.47 0.48
N PRO A 70 -0.63 -17.54 0.93
CA PRO A 70 0.23 -17.62 2.11
C PRO A 70 1.72 -17.42 1.78
N PRO A 71 2.60 -17.25 2.80
CA PRO A 71 4.02 -17.52 2.64
C PRO A 71 4.34 -19.01 2.69
N VAL A 72 5.30 -19.46 1.88
CA VAL A 72 5.78 -20.84 1.88
C VAL A 72 7.30 -20.88 1.83
N THR A 73 7.94 -21.48 2.85
CA THR A 73 9.38 -21.72 2.83
C THR A 73 9.69 -22.95 1.98
N VAL A 74 10.43 -22.75 0.88
CA VAL A 74 10.83 -23.81 -0.07
C VAL A 74 12.29 -24.26 0.10
N TYR A 75 13.10 -23.49 0.83
CA TYR A 75 14.45 -23.87 1.26
C TYR A 75 14.75 -23.26 2.63
N SER A 76 15.40 -24.02 3.50
CA SER A 76 15.76 -23.57 4.85
C SER A 76 17.23 -23.89 5.15
N GLY A 77 18.07 -22.86 5.06
CA GLY A 77 19.47 -22.93 5.40
C GLY A 77 19.75 -22.54 6.86
N PRO A 78 21.02 -22.59 7.30
CA PRO A 78 21.39 -22.25 8.67
C PRO A 78 21.21 -20.76 9.02
N ARG A 79 21.41 -19.86 8.05
CA ARG A 79 21.43 -18.38 8.27
C ARG A 79 20.52 -17.58 7.34
N PHE A 80 19.91 -18.25 6.37
CA PHE A 80 18.98 -17.66 5.41
C PHE A 80 17.97 -18.72 4.96
N HIS A 81 16.93 -18.29 4.27
CA HIS A 81 15.90 -19.15 3.74
C HIS A 81 15.36 -18.58 2.42
N ILE A 82 14.64 -19.43 1.68
CA ILE A 82 13.95 -19.03 0.46
C ILE A 82 12.46 -19.25 0.69
N ASP A 83 11.71 -18.16 0.64
CA ASP A 83 10.26 -18.17 0.69
C ASP A 83 9.67 -17.88 -0.70
N ILE A 84 8.45 -18.35 -0.93
CA ILE A 84 7.57 -17.85 -1.98
C ILE A 84 6.39 -17.17 -1.28
N TYR A 85 6.18 -15.90 -1.60
CA TYR A 85 5.03 -15.12 -1.14
C TYR A 85 4.01 -15.02 -2.25
N PHE A 86 2.81 -15.53 -1.97
CA PHE A 86 1.64 -15.36 -2.83
C PHE A 86 0.89 -14.10 -2.41
N TRP A 87 0.29 -13.41 -3.38
CA TRP A 87 -0.49 -12.20 -3.13
C TRP A 87 -1.76 -12.23 -3.96
N PHE A 88 -2.91 -12.23 -3.30
CA PHE A 88 -4.21 -12.22 -3.97
C PHE A 88 -4.83 -10.83 -3.97
N GLU A 89 -4.85 -10.18 -2.81
CA GLU A 89 -5.46 -8.86 -2.65
C GLU A 89 -4.46 -7.78 -2.22
N GLY A 90 -3.23 -8.18 -1.89
CA GLY A 90 -2.29 -7.42 -1.07
C GLY A 90 -1.56 -6.27 -1.76
N THR A 91 -1.44 -5.19 -0.99
CA THR A 91 -0.34 -4.23 -1.05
C THR A 91 0.48 -4.42 0.22
N THR A 92 1.81 -4.34 0.11
CA THR A 92 2.65 -4.33 1.32
C THR A 92 2.58 -2.95 1.96
N ALA A 93 2.64 -2.87 3.29
CA ALA A 93 2.96 -1.60 3.94
C ALA A 93 4.26 -1.01 3.37
N ILE A 94 4.42 0.32 3.42
CA ILE A 94 5.74 0.92 3.17
C ILE A 94 6.61 0.54 4.37
N HIS A 95 7.72 -0.16 4.14
CA HIS A 95 8.51 -0.70 5.24
C HIS A 95 9.99 -0.72 4.91
N GLN A 96 10.81 -0.76 5.96
CA GLN A 96 12.21 -1.19 5.87
C GLN A 96 12.34 -2.66 6.27
N HIS A 97 13.55 -3.20 6.19
CA HIS A 97 13.83 -4.60 6.50
C HIS A 97 14.78 -4.73 7.69
N GLY A 98 14.42 -5.55 8.68
CA GLY A 98 15.35 -5.99 9.72
C GLY A 98 16.24 -7.15 9.26
N PHE A 99 16.40 -7.35 7.96
CA PHE A 99 17.16 -8.42 7.30
C PHE A 99 17.66 -7.91 5.94
N CYS A 100 18.48 -8.69 5.25
CA CYS A 100 18.94 -8.38 3.90
C CYS A 100 18.75 -9.59 2.97
N GLY A 101 18.78 -9.36 1.65
CA GLY A 101 18.50 -10.42 0.69
C GLY A 101 18.22 -9.94 -0.73
N ALA A 102 17.41 -10.70 -1.45
CA ALA A 102 16.92 -10.34 -2.77
C ALA A 102 15.56 -10.98 -3.03
N PHE A 103 14.78 -10.40 -3.93
CA PHE A 103 13.54 -10.98 -4.41
C PHE A 103 13.47 -11.02 -5.94
N GLN A 104 12.72 -11.98 -6.47
CA GLN A 104 12.45 -12.13 -7.89
C GLN A 104 10.95 -12.30 -8.13
N VAL A 105 10.40 -11.57 -9.12
CA VAL A 105 9.01 -11.76 -9.54
C VAL A 105 8.87 -13.12 -10.24
N MET A 106 8.04 -14.00 -9.67
CA MET A 106 7.84 -15.36 -10.18
C MET A 106 6.57 -15.47 -11.03
N HIS A 107 5.52 -14.75 -10.65
CA HIS A 107 4.24 -14.75 -11.35
C HIS A 107 3.52 -13.41 -11.22
N GLY A 108 2.87 -12.98 -12.29
CA GLY A 108 2.22 -11.67 -12.36
C GLY A 108 3.21 -10.53 -12.43
N SER A 109 2.76 -9.36 -11.99
CA SER A 109 3.49 -8.10 -12.04
C SER A 109 3.17 -7.24 -10.80
N SER A 110 4.06 -6.28 -10.52
CA SER A 110 3.88 -5.38 -9.39
C SER A 110 4.44 -3.99 -9.68
N ILE A 111 3.82 -2.98 -9.08
CA ILE A 111 4.43 -1.65 -8.98
C ILE A 111 5.31 -1.66 -7.74
N HIS A 112 6.57 -1.29 -7.92
CA HIS A 112 7.56 -1.22 -6.85
C HIS A 112 7.97 0.22 -6.61
N SER A 113 7.62 0.72 -5.44
CA SER A 113 7.92 2.10 -5.04
C SER A 113 9.05 2.10 -4.02
N TRP A 114 10.08 2.92 -4.27
CA TRP A 114 11.19 3.14 -3.34
C TRP A 114 11.06 4.51 -2.70
N TYR A 115 11.36 4.57 -1.41
CA TYR A 115 11.19 5.77 -0.63
C TYR A 115 12.45 6.16 0.15
N GLU A 116 12.49 7.43 0.52
CA GLU A 116 13.41 7.98 1.49
C GLU A 116 12.62 8.59 2.65
N PHE A 117 13.16 8.47 3.85
CA PHE A 117 12.57 9.04 5.06
C PHE A 117 13.56 9.95 5.78
N ASP A 118 13.31 11.24 5.67
CA ASP A 118 14.10 12.29 6.33
C ASP A 118 13.59 12.45 7.76
N SER A 119 14.27 11.85 8.74
CA SER A 119 13.86 11.93 10.15
C SER A 119 14.05 13.35 10.69
N GLU A 120 12.97 13.97 11.16
CA GLU A 120 12.98 15.31 11.77
C GLU A 120 12.98 15.24 13.29
N ARG A 121 12.26 14.26 13.85
CA ARG A 121 12.09 14.08 15.29
C ARG A 121 12.03 12.61 15.65
N SER A 122 13.01 12.14 16.43
CA SER A 122 12.93 10.84 17.10
C SER A 122 12.06 10.97 18.35
N ILE A 123 11.01 10.13 18.44
CA ILE A 123 10.17 10.06 19.65
C ILE A 123 10.83 9.13 20.66
N ASN A 124 11.20 7.93 20.20
CA ASN A 124 12.03 6.96 20.90
C ASN A 124 12.52 5.91 19.87
N THR A 125 13.10 4.81 20.35
CA THR A 125 13.58 3.71 19.49
C THR A 125 12.51 3.14 18.56
N PHE A 126 11.23 3.17 18.92
CA PHE A 126 10.14 2.52 18.19
C PHE A 126 9.25 3.46 17.39
N ALA A 127 9.45 4.78 17.44
CA ALA A 127 8.78 5.71 16.52
C ALA A 127 9.59 6.96 16.18
N GLN A 128 9.40 7.42 14.95
CA GLN A 128 10.03 8.62 14.40
C GLN A 128 9.00 9.42 13.61
N VAL A 129 9.13 10.75 13.65
CA VAL A 129 8.43 11.68 12.79
C VAL A 129 9.44 12.29 11.82
N GLY A 130 9.05 12.44 10.56
CA GLY A 130 9.93 12.89 9.49
C GLY A 130 9.16 13.07 8.19
N GLN A 131 9.84 13.25 7.06
CA GLN A 131 9.18 13.38 5.75
C GLN A 131 9.41 12.14 4.90
N MET A 132 8.33 11.58 4.37
CA MET A 132 8.39 10.50 3.39
C MET A 132 8.45 11.08 1.97
N LYS A 133 9.39 10.60 1.15
CA LYS A 133 9.52 11.00 -0.25
C LYS A 133 9.61 9.79 -1.16
N LEU A 134 8.82 9.78 -2.23
CA LEU A 134 8.93 8.79 -3.28
C LEU A 134 10.16 9.07 -4.14
N ARG A 135 11.15 8.17 -4.09
CA ARG A 135 12.41 8.27 -4.85
C ARG A 135 12.24 7.78 -6.28
N SER A 136 11.71 6.58 -6.45
CA SER A 136 11.46 5.96 -7.75
C SER A 136 10.27 5.02 -7.69
N CYS A 137 9.72 4.71 -8.86
CA CYS A 137 8.63 3.77 -9.00
C CYS A 137 8.78 3.01 -10.30
N ASP A 138 8.83 1.69 -10.21
CA ASP A 138 9.14 0.80 -11.33
C ASP A 138 8.03 -0.24 -11.51
N LEU A 139 7.69 -0.59 -12.75
CA LEU A 139 6.84 -1.74 -13.05
C LEU A 139 7.73 -2.98 -13.16
N LEU A 140 7.58 -3.91 -12.21
CA LEU A 140 8.29 -5.18 -12.21
C LEU A 140 7.47 -6.27 -12.90
N GLN A 141 8.14 -7.05 -13.73
CA GLN A 141 7.62 -8.18 -14.48
C GLN A 141 8.30 -9.48 -14.08
N VAL A 142 7.72 -10.62 -14.49
CA VAL A 142 8.27 -11.95 -14.25
C VAL A 142 9.74 -12.02 -14.67
N GLY A 143 10.59 -12.48 -13.75
CA GLY A 143 12.04 -12.58 -13.94
C GLY A 143 12.84 -11.41 -13.37
N ASP A 144 12.23 -10.23 -13.19
CA ASP A 144 12.90 -9.08 -12.59
C ASP A 144 13.37 -9.40 -11.16
N VAL A 145 14.59 -8.96 -10.85
CA VAL A 145 15.26 -9.22 -9.57
C VAL A 145 15.65 -7.92 -8.90
N GLN A 146 15.34 -7.80 -7.62
CA GLN A 146 15.67 -6.65 -6.78
C GLN A 146 16.46 -7.10 -5.55
N GLN A 147 17.49 -6.33 -5.19
CA GLN A 147 18.19 -6.49 -3.92
C GLN A 147 17.34 -5.92 -2.79
N ILE A 148 17.40 -6.54 -1.61
CA ILE A 148 16.82 -6.06 -0.36
C ILE A 148 17.97 -5.66 0.55
N LEU A 149 18.17 -4.36 0.73
CA LEU A 149 19.18 -3.84 1.67
C LEU A 149 18.56 -3.73 3.07
N GLY A 150 19.39 -3.87 4.09
CA GLY A 150 18.98 -3.73 5.48
C GLY A 150 18.60 -2.29 5.85
N GLY A 151 17.66 -2.16 6.79
CA GLY A 151 17.29 -0.90 7.41
C GLY A 151 16.81 0.15 6.42
N LYS A 152 17.17 1.42 6.67
CA LYS A 152 16.68 2.58 5.91
C LYS A 152 17.25 2.68 4.49
N ALA A 153 18.24 1.85 4.15
CA ALA A 153 18.83 1.85 2.80
C ALA A 153 17.83 1.35 1.74
N TYR A 154 16.74 0.69 2.15
CA TYR A 154 15.74 0.13 1.25
C TYR A 154 14.34 0.19 1.86
N ILE A 155 13.77 1.39 1.89
CA ILE A 155 12.37 1.59 2.26
C ILE A 155 11.54 1.41 0.99
N HIS A 156 10.65 0.43 0.97
CA HIS A 156 9.85 0.16 -0.23
C HIS A 156 8.44 -0.31 0.08
N SER A 157 7.60 -0.29 -0.96
CA SER A 157 6.34 -1.03 -1.01
C SER A 157 6.16 -1.67 -2.37
N LEU A 158 5.50 -2.83 -2.37
CA LEU A 158 5.01 -3.51 -3.55
C LEU A 158 3.49 -3.40 -3.61
N PHE A 159 3.00 -3.13 -4.80
CA PHE A 159 1.58 -3.21 -5.14
C PHE A 159 1.38 -4.25 -6.23
N HIS A 160 0.72 -5.35 -5.86
CA HIS A 160 0.52 -6.49 -6.74
C HIS A 160 -0.64 -6.25 -7.69
N LEU A 161 -0.39 -6.41 -8.99
CA LEU A 161 -1.37 -6.08 -10.04
C LEU A 161 -2.28 -7.28 -10.37
N ASP A 162 -1.70 -8.47 -10.37
CA ASP A 162 -2.34 -9.73 -10.71
C ASP A 162 -2.84 -10.50 -9.48
N GLN A 163 -3.78 -11.41 -9.69
CA GLN A 163 -4.39 -12.24 -8.65
C GLN A 163 -4.44 -13.72 -9.09
N PRO A 164 -3.51 -14.58 -8.60
CA PRO A 164 -2.41 -14.23 -7.72
C PRO A 164 -1.27 -13.53 -8.47
N SER A 165 -0.40 -12.88 -7.71
CA SER A 165 1.00 -12.72 -8.09
C SER A 165 1.87 -13.46 -7.07
N ALA A 166 3.13 -13.73 -7.43
CA ALA A 166 4.05 -14.41 -6.54
C ALA A 166 5.48 -13.92 -6.68
N THR A 167 6.20 -13.92 -5.57
CA THR A 167 7.59 -13.46 -5.49
C THR A 167 8.44 -14.49 -4.74
N ILE A 168 9.58 -14.85 -5.32
CA ILE A 168 10.63 -15.63 -4.63
C ILE A 168 11.44 -14.65 -3.79
N VAL A 169 11.62 -14.93 -2.50
CA VAL A 169 12.39 -14.09 -1.59
C VAL A 169 13.49 -14.93 -0.95
N VAL A 170 14.74 -14.56 -1.22
CA VAL A 170 15.91 -15.09 -0.51
C VAL A 170 16.30 -14.06 0.53
N ARG A 171 16.28 -14.43 1.80
CA ARG A 171 16.64 -13.48 2.88
C ARG A 171 17.33 -14.14 4.05
N THR A 172 18.19 -13.37 4.70
CA THR A 172 18.77 -13.75 5.99
C THR A 172 17.70 -13.84 7.07
N ASP A 173 18.05 -14.48 8.18
CA ASP A 173 17.32 -14.25 9.43
C ASP A 173 17.52 -12.79 9.91
N ARG A 174 16.76 -12.36 10.93
CA ARG A 174 16.82 -10.95 11.40
C ARG A 174 18.24 -10.55 11.79
N SER A 175 18.71 -9.42 11.27
CA SER A 175 19.97 -8.77 11.66
C SER A 175 19.73 -7.79 12.81
N PRO A 176 20.42 -7.95 13.95
CA PRO A 176 20.33 -7.00 15.07
C PRO A 176 20.79 -5.59 14.71
N LEU A 177 21.60 -5.43 13.65
CA LEU A 177 22.14 -4.13 13.22
C LEU A 177 21.06 -3.24 12.57
N GLU A 178 20.01 -3.86 12.03
CA GLU A 178 18.99 -3.20 11.21
C GLU A 178 17.63 -3.12 11.89
N LEU A 179 17.59 -3.38 13.20
CA LEU A 179 16.39 -3.25 14.03
C LEU A 179 16.26 -1.83 14.61
N PRO A 180 15.02 -1.34 14.82
CA PRO A 180 13.74 -2.02 14.54
C PRO A 180 13.35 -1.99 13.05
N GLN A 181 12.41 -2.85 12.66
CA GLN A 181 11.87 -2.86 11.31
C GLN A 181 10.66 -1.91 11.22
N TYR A 182 10.89 -0.63 10.92
CA TYR A 182 9.79 0.34 10.79
C TYR A 182 8.83 0.04 9.63
N SER A 183 7.55 0.16 9.93
CA SER A 183 6.51 0.51 8.95
C SER A 183 6.38 2.02 8.88
N TYR A 184 6.17 2.53 7.68
CA TYR A 184 6.04 3.94 7.40
C TYR A 184 4.64 4.28 6.92
N TYR A 185 4.10 5.34 7.50
CA TYR A 185 2.79 5.88 7.21
C TYR A 185 2.96 7.30 6.67
N LYS A 186 2.61 7.48 5.39
CA LYS A 186 2.62 8.79 4.75
C LYS A 186 1.66 9.75 5.49
N PRO A 187 1.99 11.04 5.59
CA PRO A 187 3.19 11.64 5.01
C PRO A 187 4.44 11.52 5.90
N ASN A 188 4.32 11.22 7.19
CA ASN A 188 5.36 11.64 8.14
C ASN A 188 5.68 10.74 9.33
N LEU A 189 5.16 9.51 9.39
CA LEU A 189 5.31 8.66 10.57
C LEU A 189 6.05 7.36 10.24
N ALA A 190 7.03 7.01 11.07
CA ALA A 190 7.64 5.68 11.11
C ALA A 190 7.37 5.04 12.48
N ILE A 191 6.89 3.80 12.51
CA ILE A 191 6.61 3.08 13.76
C ILE A 191 7.00 1.61 13.63
N ASP A 192 7.51 1.00 14.70
CA ASP A 192 7.79 -0.43 14.74
C ASP A 192 6.47 -1.22 14.90
N PRO A 193 6.02 -1.96 13.87
CA PRO A 193 4.78 -2.72 13.94
C PRO A 193 4.90 -3.98 14.81
N PHE A 194 6.12 -4.35 15.22
CA PHE A 194 6.40 -5.52 16.04
C PHE A 194 6.51 -5.19 17.53
N PHE A 195 6.33 -3.92 17.92
CA PHE A 195 6.31 -3.53 19.32
C PHE A 195 5.05 -4.04 20.01
N GLU A 196 5.20 -5.02 20.89
CA GLU A 196 4.11 -5.61 21.67
C GLU A 196 4.29 -5.32 23.16
N GLN A 197 3.23 -4.78 23.79
CA GLN A 197 3.15 -4.66 25.23
C GLN A 197 1.78 -5.18 25.71
N GLU A 198 1.80 -6.22 26.54
CA GLU A 198 0.59 -6.96 26.95
C GLU A 198 -0.49 -6.04 27.53
N THR A 199 -0.10 -5.10 28.41
CA THR A 199 -1.02 -4.16 29.03
C THR A 199 -1.70 -3.25 28.01
N VAL A 200 -0.95 -2.74 27.03
CA VAL A 200 -1.50 -1.88 25.97
C VAL A 200 -2.45 -2.68 25.08
N ILE A 201 -2.04 -3.88 24.66
CA ILE A 201 -2.89 -4.77 23.86
C ILE A 201 -4.22 -5.04 24.58
N LYS A 202 -4.18 -5.40 25.86
CA LYS A 202 -5.40 -5.68 26.65
C LYS A 202 -6.25 -4.44 26.87
N LYS A 203 -5.66 -3.27 27.18
CA LYS A 203 -6.42 -2.02 27.31
C LYS A 203 -7.07 -1.60 25.99
N THR A 204 -6.40 -1.78 24.85
CA THR A 204 -6.97 -1.51 23.52
C THR A 204 -8.14 -2.45 23.21
N GLN A 205 -8.01 -3.75 23.54
CA GLN A 205 -9.11 -4.70 23.41
C GLN A 205 -10.33 -4.31 24.28
N LEU A 206 -10.09 -3.88 25.52
CA LEU A 206 -11.14 -3.40 26.43
C LEU A 206 -11.78 -2.10 25.94
N ALA A 207 -11.02 -1.15 25.38
CA ALA A 207 -11.57 0.03 24.74
C ALA A 207 -12.52 -0.34 23.59
N GLY A 208 -12.12 -1.29 22.74
CA GLY A 208 -13.00 -1.82 21.68
C GLY A 208 -14.22 -2.56 22.22
N ALA A 209 -14.12 -3.22 23.39
CA ALA A 209 -15.27 -3.84 24.05
C ALA A 209 -16.26 -2.81 24.60
N LEU A 210 -15.77 -1.71 25.21
CA LEU A 210 -16.60 -0.60 25.70
C LEU A 210 -17.41 0.03 24.56
N LEU A 211 -16.79 0.25 23.41
CA LEU A 211 -17.46 0.80 22.24
C LEU A 211 -18.53 -0.14 21.69
N ARG A 212 -18.22 -1.44 21.54
CA ARG A 212 -19.18 -2.45 21.06
C ARG A 212 -20.35 -2.63 22.02
N ALA A 213 -20.10 -2.56 23.32
CA ALA A 213 -21.14 -2.60 24.35
C ALA A 213 -21.96 -1.29 24.44
N LYS A 214 -21.64 -0.26 23.65
CA LYS A 214 -22.25 1.07 23.71
C LYS A 214 -22.28 1.64 25.14
N HIS A 215 -21.21 1.39 25.91
CA HIS A 215 -21.13 1.82 27.31
C HIS A 215 -21.17 3.35 27.41
N THR A 216 -21.99 3.89 28.31
CA THR A 216 -22.22 5.34 28.44
C THR A 216 -20.95 6.13 28.73
N ASP A 217 -20.04 5.59 29.53
CA ASP A 217 -18.76 6.20 29.86
C ASP A 217 -17.62 5.88 28.87
N ALA A 218 -17.87 5.18 27.76
CA ALA A 218 -16.81 4.72 26.87
C ALA A 218 -15.93 5.88 26.37
N GLU A 219 -16.55 6.99 25.98
CA GLU A 219 -15.85 8.18 25.48
C GLU A 219 -14.97 8.82 26.55
N ARG A 220 -15.51 9.00 27.77
CA ARG A 220 -14.76 9.54 28.90
C ARG A 220 -13.56 8.66 29.25
N ILE A 221 -13.74 7.34 29.29
CA ILE A 221 -12.68 6.39 29.67
C ILE A 221 -11.57 6.35 28.61
N ILE A 222 -11.95 6.23 27.34
CA ILE A 222 -11.01 6.18 26.22
C ILE A 222 -10.28 7.52 26.06
N GLY A 223 -11.02 8.63 26.14
CA GLY A 223 -10.48 9.99 26.07
C GLY A 223 -9.49 10.27 27.19
N ALA A 224 -9.79 9.88 28.43
CA ALA A 224 -8.85 10.01 29.55
C ALA A 224 -7.56 9.21 29.34
N TRP A 225 -7.65 8.02 28.73
CA TRP A 225 -6.47 7.24 28.41
C TRP A 225 -5.64 7.87 27.27
N LEU A 226 -6.28 8.37 26.21
CA LEU A 226 -5.62 9.11 25.12
C LEU A 226 -4.91 10.37 25.61
N ALA A 227 -5.51 11.08 26.57
CA ALA A 227 -4.91 12.28 27.16
C ALA A 227 -3.66 12.00 28.00
N ASP A 228 -3.40 10.74 28.38
CA ASP A 228 -2.31 10.36 29.29
C ASP A 228 -1.31 9.34 28.72
N CYS A 229 -1.58 8.70 27.58
CA CYS A 229 -0.71 7.63 27.06
C CYS A 229 0.50 8.14 26.26
N ASP A 230 1.51 7.28 26.06
CA ASP A 230 2.64 7.59 25.19
C ASP A 230 2.25 7.57 23.70
N PHE A 231 3.13 8.09 22.85
CA PHE A 231 2.91 8.27 21.43
C PHE A 231 2.55 6.97 20.67
N GLN A 232 3.24 5.85 20.96
CA GLN A 232 2.97 4.56 20.31
C GLN A 232 1.62 4.01 20.76
N THR A 233 1.34 4.07 22.05
CA THR A 233 0.05 3.67 22.60
C THR A 233 -1.08 4.48 21.98
N THR A 234 -0.92 5.79 21.82
CA THR A 234 -1.89 6.66 21.13
C THR A 234 -2.13 6.20 19.70
N PHE A 235 -1.07 5.99 18.91
CA PHE A 235 -1.20 5.55 17.52
C PHE A 235 -1.90 4.19 17.40
N ASN A 236 -1.49 3.21 18.20
CA ASN A 236 -2.06 1.86 18.18
C ASN A 236 -3.54 1.86 18.60
N LEU A 237 -3.88 2.67 19.61
CA LEU A 237 -5.26 2.85 20.05
C LEU A 237 -6.09 3.51 18.95
N LEU A 238 -5.66 4.66 18.41
CA LEU A 238 -6.38 5.34 17.34
C LEU A 238 -6.56 4.45 16.10
N THR A 239 -5.53 3.73 15.68
CA THR A 239 -5.62 2.76 14.57
C THR A 239 -6.70 1.70 14.84
N SER A 240 -6.71 1.14 16.05
CA SER A 240 -7.71 0.13 16.44
C SER A 240 -9.13 0.71 16.51
N LEU A 241 -9.28 1.92 17.08
CA LEU A 241 -10.58 2.61 17.18
C LEU A 241 -11.11 2.98 15.79
N ARG A 242 -10.24 3.44 14.89
CA ARG A 242 -10.57 3.78 13.50
C ARG A 242 -11.18 2.57 12.79
N HIS A 243 -10.52 1.41 12.83
CA HIS A 243 -11.06 0.19 12.21
C HIS A 243 -12.41 -0.20 12.81
N LEU A 244 -12.55 -0.14 14.13
CA LEU A 244 -13.80 -0.51 14.79
C LEU A 244 -14.95 0.44 14.42
N LEU A 245 -14.74 1.75 14.49
CA LEU A 245 -15.77 2.76 14.22
C LEU A 245 -16.20 2.74 12.74
N ARG A 246 -15.29 2.41 11.81
CA ARG A 246 -15.61 2.26 10.37
C ARG A 246 -16.25 0.92 10.02
N SER A 247 -16.06 -0.12 10.81
CA SER A 247 -16.63 -1.46 10.56
C SER A 247 -18.13 -1.55 10.83
N ASN A 248 -18.73 -0.53 11.44
CA ASN A 248 -20.16 -0.50 11.79
C ASN A 248 -21.04 -0.10 10.59
N GLN A 249 -20.94 -0.85 9.49
CA GLN A 249 -21.69 -0.67 8.23
C GLN A 249 -23.21 -0.55 8.44
N LEU A 250 -23.75 -1.16 9.49
CA LEU A 250 -25.17 -1.03 9.86
C LEU A 250 -25.54 0.36 10.39
N ASP A 251 -24.65 1.05 11.11
CA ASP A 251 -24.93 2.42 11.59
C ASP A 251 -24.84 3.45 10.45
N GLU A 252 -23.99 3.22 9.44
CA GLU A 252 -23.98 3.99 8.17
C GLU A 252 -25.31 3.80 7.41
N LEU A 253 -25.80 2.56 7.31
CA LEU A 253 -27.05 2.24 6.61
C LEU A 253 -28.31 2.87 7.25
N PHE A 254 -28.29 3.11 8.56
CA PHE A 254 -29.44 3.65 9.31
C PHE A 254 -29.22 5.06 9.87
N ARG A 255 -28.05 5.69 9.66
CA ARG A 255 -27.66 7.02 10.18
C ARG A 255 -27.92 7.20 11.69
N LEU A 256 -27.75 6.12 12.47
CA LEU A 256 -28.16 6.09 13.89
C LEU A 256 -27.13 6.72 14.85
N SER A 257 -25.96 7.10 14.35
CA SER A 257 -24.97 7.92 15.04
C SER A 257 -24.00 8.52 14.00
N GLU A 258 -23.21 9.54 14.36
CA GLU A 258 -22.12 10.04 13.50
C GLU A 258 -20.77 9.44 13.94
N PRO A 259 -20.36 8.23 13.46
CA PRO A 259 -19.05 7.63 13.73
C PRO A 259 -17.87 8.58 13.49
N GLU A 260 -17.95 9.42 12.46
CA GLU A 260 -16.95 10.43 12.11
C GLU A 260 -16.74 11.43 13.25
N SER A 261 -17.81 11.85 13.94
CA SER A 261 -17.71 12.78 15.08
C SER A 261 -16.93 12.19 16.26
N ARG A 262 -17.01 10.87 16.48
CA ARG A 262 -16.35 10.20 17.62
C ARG A 262 -14.88 9.97 17.38
N PHE A 263 -14.50 9.53 16.18
CA PHE A 263 -13.09 9.38 15.84
C PHE A 263 -12.39 10.74 15.85
N GLU A 264 -13.05 11.77 15.30
CA GLU A 264 -12.54 13.15 15.34
C GLU A 264 -12.36 13.68 16.77
N HIS A 265 -13.27 13.35 17.69
CA HIS A 265 -13.10 13.67 19.10
C HIS A 265 -11.83 13.05 19.69
N TYR A 266 -11.61 11.74 19.49
CA TYR A 266 -10.41 11.06 19.98
C TYR A 266 -9.12 11.58 19.33
N LEU A 267 -9.16 11.86 18.04
CA LEU A 267 -8.04 12.43 17.31
C LEU A 267 -7.67 13.80 17.88
N LYS A 268 -8.65 14.66 18.16
CA LYS A 268 -8.40 15.97 18.78
C LYS A 268 -7.70 15.86 20.13
N ILE A 269 -8.10 14.91 20.99
CA ILE A 269 -7.42 14.68 22.28
C ILE A 269 -5.96 14.28 22.06
N ALA A 270 -5.71 13.37 21.11
CA ALA A 270 -4.35 12.97 20.77
C ALA A 270 -3.51 14.14 20.22
N GLU A 271 -4.10 15.02 19.41
CA GLU A 271 -3.45 16.20 18.86
C GLU A 271 -3.10 17.24 19.93
N GLU A 272 -3.95 17.42 20.94
CA GLU A 272 -3.66 18.29 22.09
C GLU A 272 -2.41 17.84 22.85
N ARG A 273 -2.14 16.53 22.88
CA ARG A 273 -0.98 15.94 23.56
C ARG A 273 0.28 15.83 22.70
N HIS A 274 0.13 15.40 21.44
CA HIS A 274 1.27 15.00 20.58
C HIS A 274 1.53 15.94 19.41
N GLY A 275 0.66 16.94 19.21
CA GLY A 275 0.69 17.88 18.10
C GLY A 275 -0.24 17.48 16.96
N LYS A 276 -0.74 18.48 16.23
CA LYS A 276 -1.70 18.34 15.12
C LYS A 276 -1.10 17.77 13.85
N ASP A 277 0.21 17.93 13.68
CA ASP A 277 0.87 17.74 12.39
C ASP A 277 1.24 16.28 12.11
N VAL A 278 0.95 15.33 13.02
CA VAL A 278 1.39 13.92 12.87
C VAL A 278 0.22 12.98 12.56
N PHE A 279 -0.69 12.78 13.51
CA PHE A 279 -1.70 11.73 13.38
C PHE A 279 -2.77 12.03 12.33
N ARG A 280 -3.27 13.27 12.27
CA ARG A 280 -4.36 13.63 11.36
C ARG A 280 -3.97 13.48 9.89
N PRO A 281 -2.82 13.98 9.42
CA PRO A 281 -2.38 13.73 8.04
C PRO A 281 -2.23 12.23 7.73
N VAL A 282 -1.69 11.46 8.68
CA VAL A 282 -1.52 10.01 8.53
C VAL A 282 -2.86 9.29 8.38
N PHE A 283 -3.82 9.54 9.27
CA PHE A 283 -5.12 8.86 9.21
C PHE A 283 -5.94 9.28 8.00
N ARG A 284 -5.87 10.55 7.58
CA ARG A 284 -6.49 11.00 6.32
C ARG A 284 -5.93 10.23 5.12
N GLN A 285 -4.61 10.05 5.06
CA GLN A 285 -3.98 9.28 3.99
C GLN A 285 -4.40 7.80 4.04
N GLN A 286 -4.46 7.20 5.23
CA GLN A 286 -4.96 5.83 5.38
C GLN A 286 -6.44 5.71 4.95
N ASP A 287 -7.28 6.71 5.24
CA ASP A 287 -8.68 6.72 4.80
C ASP A 287 -8.81 6.73 3.28
N LEU A 288 -7.96 7.53 2.62
CA LEU A 288 -7.86 7.54 1.16
C LEU A 288 -7.46 6.18 0.59
N LEU A 289 -6.40 5.58 1.14
CA LEU A 289 -5.91 4.27 0.70
C LEU A 289 -6.96 3.18 0.90
N ASP A 290 -7.60 3.13 2.07
CA ASP A 290 -8.64 2.14 2.37
C ASP A 290 -9.86 2.26 1.45
N ASP A 291 -10.27 3.49 1.11
CA ASP A 291 -11.40 3.72 0.19
C ASP A 291 -11.09 3.18 -1.22
N ILE A 292 -9.89 3.46 -1.73
CA ILE A 292 -9.47 2.97 -3.06
C ILE A 292 -9.23 1.45 -3.05
N LEU A 293 -8.66 0.88 -1.99
CA LEU A 293 -8.51 -0.58 -1.84
C LEU A 293 -9.87 -1.30 -1.84
N LYS A 294 -10.85 -0.79 -1.09
CA LYS A 294 -12.23 -1.31 -1.09
C LYS A 294 -12.88 -1.23 -2.48
N ARG A 295 -12.60 -0.18 -3.25
CA ARG A 295 -13.12 -0.04 -4.62
C ARG A 295 -12.45 -1.04 -5.56
N ARG A 296 -11.13 -1.22 -5.44
CA ARG A 296 -10.38 -2.19 -6.24
C ARG A 296 -10.86 -3.62 -6.02
N SER A 297 -11.24 -4.01 -4.80
CA SER A 297 -11.76 -5.36 -4.54
C SER A 297 -13.08 -5.65 -5.28
N LEU A 298 -13.78 -4.62 -5.76
CA LEU A 298 -15.02 -4.73 -6.54
C LEU A 298 -14.76 -4.82 -8.05
N ILE A 299 -13.53 -4.58 -8.50
CA ILE A 299 -13.14 -4.54 -9.91
C ILE A 299 -12.34 -5.78 -10.26
N THR A 300 -12.79 -6.50 -11.30
CA THR A 300 -12.10 -7.68 -11.85
C THR A 300 -11.31 -7.38 -13.12
N ASN A 301 -11.62 -6.28 -13.84
CA ASN A 301 -10.88 -5.87 -15.03
C ASN A 301 -9.43 -5.51 -14.69
N ALA A 302 -8.47 -6.16 -15.35
CA ALA A 302 -7.04 -6.03 -15.06
C ALA A 302 -6.48 -4.61 -15.32
N ASP A 303 -6.99 -3.90 -16.32
CA ASP A 303 -6.51 -2.56 -16.66
C ASP A 303 -7.06 -1.51 -15.71
N LEU A 304 -8.33 -1.64 -15.30
CA LEU A 304 -8.91 -0.77 -14.27
C LEU A 304 -8.26 -0.99 -12.90
N ARG A 305 -7.95 -2.25 -12.55
CA ARG A 305 -7.17 -2.56 -11.34
C ARG A 305 -5.76 -1.96 -11.40
N PHE A 306 -5.12 -2.00 -12.57
CA PHE A 306 -3.83 -1.35 -12.80
C PHE A 306 -3.93 0.17 -12.66
N PHE A 307 -4.96 0.80 -13.22
CA PHE A 307 -5.14 2.23 -13.07
C PHE A 307 -5.36 2.65 -11.60
N LEU A 308 -6.22 1.94 -10.86
CA LEU A 308 -6.38 2.16 -9.42
C LEU A 308 -5.07 1.95 -8.65
N ALA A 309 -4.23 1.00 -9.08
CA ALA A 309 -2.90 0.79 -8.52
C ALA A 309 -1.99 2.01 -8.71
N LEU A 310 -2.01 2.63 -9.89
CA LEU A 310 -1.24 3.84 -10.18
C LEU A 310 -1.71 4.99 -9.28
N LEU A 311 -3.02 5.21 -9.18
CA LEU A 311 -3.60 6.24 -8.31
C LEU A 311 -3.31 6.00 -6.82
N LEU A 312 -3.07 4.76 -6.40
CA LEU A 312 -2.72 4.45 -5.01
C LEU A 312 -1.26 4.73 -4.66
N ASN A 313 -0.35 4.47 -5.59
CA ASN A 313 1.07 4.30 -5.26
C ASN A 313 1.99 5.33 -5.93
N VAL A 314 1.51 6.02 -6.97
CA VAL A 314 2.34 6.85 -7.83
C VAL A 314 1.90 8.30 -7.75
N GLU A 315 2.82 9.17 -7.37
CA GLU A 315 2.60 10.62 -7.30
C GLU A 315 3.14 11.28 -8.57
N GLY A 316 2.29 12.07 -9.24
CA GLY A 316 2.60 12.90 -10.40
C GLY A 316 2.16 12.26 -11.73
N SER A 317 1.45 13.03 -12.55
CA SER A 317 0.95 12.60 -13.87
C SER A 317 2.05 12.06 -14.79
N GLN A 318 3.22 12.70 -14.82
CA GLN A 318 4.33 12.26 -15.67
C GLN A 318 4.81 10.83 -15.36
N ARG A 319 4.88 10.46 -14.08
CA ARG A 319 5.28 9.10 -13.67
C ARG A 319 4.19 8.10 -13.99
N ILE A 320 2.93 8.45 -13.74
CA ILE A 320 1.76 7.64 -14.10
C ILE A 320 1.77 7.38 -15.61
N PHE A 321 1.93 8.41 -16.43
CA PHE A 321 2.00 8.29 -17.89
C PHE A 321 3.17 7.43 -18.35
N GLY A 322 4.33 7.55 -17.70
CA GLY A 322 5.49 6.69 -17.96
C GLY A 322 5.18 5.20 -17.75
N LEU A 323 4.52 4.87 -16.64
CA LEU A 323 4.12 3.49 -16.33
C LEU A 323 3.03 2.97 -17.27
N ILE A 324 2.11 3.84 -17.71
CA ILE A 324 1.11 3.50 -18.73
C ILE A 324 1.81 3.17 -20.06
N LYS A 325 2.77 3.99 -20.52
CA LYS A 325 3.55 3.70 -21.72
C LYS A 325 4.37 2.42 -21.59
N GLN A 326 4.91 2.13 -20.41
CA GLN A 326 5.66 0.88 -20.20
C GLN A 326 4.75 -0.35 -20.37
N ARG A 327 3.50 -0.30 -19.90
CA ARG A 327 2.52 -1.39 -20.05
C ARG A 327 1.87 -1.42 -21.44
N SER A 328 1.66 -0.26 -22.06
CA SER A 328 1.00 -0.08 -23.35
C SER A 328 1.78 0.91 -24.21
N PRO A 329 2.87 0.48 -24.88
CA PRO A 329 3.80 1.37 -25.59
C PRO A 329 3.16 2.22 -26.69
N ASP A 330 2.15 1.68 -27.36
CA ASP A 330 1.49 2.32 -28.50
C ASP A 330 0.30 3.21 -28.09
N ALA A 331 -0.07 3.23 -26.80
CA ALA A 331 -1.22 4.00 -26.34
C ALA A 331 -0.83 5.44 -25.96
N ASP A 332 -1.74 6.39 -26.23
CA ASP A 332 -1.64 7.71 -25.61
C ASP A 332 -2.04 7.61 -24.12
N PRO A 333 -1.17 8.02 -23.18
CA PRO A 333 -1.48 7.86 -21.76
C PRO A 333 -2.63 8.71 -21.27
N LEU A 334 -2.84 9.89 -21.86
CA LEU A 334 -3.94 10.76 -21.47
C LEU A 334 -5.26 10.13 -21.91
N GLU A 335 -5.35 9.69 -23.17
CA GLU A 335 -6.53 8.94 -23.65
C GLU A 335 -6.82 7.73 -22.76
N LYS A 336 -5.80 6.95 -22.38
CA LYS A 336 -5.99 5.80 -21.48
C LYS A 336 -6.50 6.18 -20.10
N VAL A 337 -6.00 7.27 -19.52
CA VAL A 337 -6.51 7.77 -18.23
C VAL A 337 -7.97 8.17 -18.34
N LEU A 338 -8.37 8.82 -19.44
CA LEU A 338 -9.75 9.23 -19.67
C LEU A 338 -10.66 8.01 -19.88
N ASP A 339 -10.25 7.05 -20.72
CA ASP A 339 -10.98 5.80 -20.95
C ASP A 339 -11.22 5.04 -19.63
N TRP A 340 -10.17 4.82 -18.84
CA TRP A 340 -10.29 4.10 -17.57
C TRP A 340 -11.09 4.88 -16.54
N THR A 341 -11.00 6.21 -16.54
CA THR A 341 -11.84 7.06 -15.68
C THR A 341 -13.30 6.91 -16.05
N TYR A 342 -13.62 6.95 -17.34
CA TYR A 342 -14.97 6.73 -17.85
C TYR A 342 -15.51 5.34 -17.48
N ASP A 343 -14.69 4.30 -17.64
CA ASP A 343 -15.08 2.93 -17.27
C ASP A 343 -15.32 2.78 -15.76
N LEU A 344 -14.49 3.41 -14.92
CA LEU A 344 -14.70 3.45 -13.47
C LEU A 344 -15.97 4.24 -13.10
N ALA A 345 -16.28 5.31 -13.83
CA ALA A 345 -17.50 6.09 -13.65
C ALA A 345 -18.77 5.33 -14.04
N ASN A 346 -18.68 4.40 -14.99
CA ASN A 346 -19.82 3.61 -15.47
C ASN A 346 -19.91 2.21 -14.85
N SER A 347 -18.91 1.82 -14.07
CA SER A 347 -18.89 0.56 -13.33
C SER A 347 -19.91 0.59 -12.18
N ARG A 348 -20.99 -0.19 -12.31
CA ARG A 348 -22.01 -0.31 -11.27
C ARG A 348 -21.49 -1.12 -10.09
N ILE A 349 -21.61 -0.56 -8.90
CA ILE A 349 -21.29 -1.26 -7.65
C ILE A 349 -22.59 -1.78 -7.03
N ALA A 350 -22.79 -3.10 -7.03
CA ALA A 350 -23.92 -3.71 -6.34
C ALA A 350 -23.78 -3.49 -4.82
N GLY A 351 -24.80 -2.86 -4.19
CA GLY A 351 -24.84 -2.66 -2.73
C GLY A 351 -24.10 -1.43 -2.19
N SER A 352 -23.66 -0.50 -3.05
CA SER A 352 -23.10 0.80 -2.64
C SER A 352 -24.13 1.92 -2.77
N GLU A 353 -24.12 2.88 -1.84
CA GLU A 353 -24.89 4.13 -1.98
C GLU A 353 -24.34 5.06 -3.07
N ARG A 354 -23.07 4.89 -3.46
CA ARG A 354 -22.40 5.69 -4.51
C ARG A 354 -22.68 5.14 -5.90
N SER A 355 -22.92 6.03 -6.86
CA SER A 355 -23.30 5.67 -8.23
C SER A 355 -22.19 5.00 -9.05
N ASN A 356 -20.91 5.11 -8.64
CA ASN A 356 -19.77 4.58 -9.39
C ASN A 356 -18.49 4.34 -8.56
N VAL A 357 -17.47 3.78 -9.20
CA VAL A 357 -16.16 3.40 -8.60
C VAL A 357 -15.24 4.60 -8.40
N LEU A 358 -15.48 5.72 -9.08
CA LEU A 358 -14.79 7.00 -8.83
C LEU A 358 -15.27 7.68 -7.54
N GLY A 359 -16.46 7.31 -7.05
CA GLY A 359 -17.05 7.89 -5.84
C GLY A 359 -17.34 9.38 -5.98
N ILE A 360 -17.55 9.82 -7.22
CA ILE A 360 -17.99 11.15 -7.59
C ILE A 360 -19.39 10.98 -8.17
N ASN A 361 -20.38 11.60 -7.54
CA ASN A 361 -21.77 11.49 -7.98
C ASN A 361 -21.94 12.17 -9.35
N ASP A 362 -22.77 11.56 -10.20
CA ASP A 362 -23.15 12.08 -11.52
C ASP A 362 -21.97 12.48 -12.42
N PHE A 363 -20.82 11.80 -12.28
CA PHE A 363 -19.65 12.01 -13.15
C PHE A 363 -19.98 11.59 -14.60
N GLY A 364 -20.00 12.55 -15.52
CA GLY A 364 -20.35 12.33 -16.92
C GLY A 364 -19.37 13.00 -17.90
N ASP A 365 -19.81 13.15 -19.15
CA ASP A 365 -18.94 13.60 -20.27
C ASP A 365 -18.32 14.98 -20.04
N VAL A 366 -19.07 15.92 -19.44
CA VAL A 366 -18.55 17.25 -19.12
C VAL A 366 -17.47 17.17 -18.03
N ASP A 367 -17.61 16.28 -17.05
CA ASP A 367 -16.60 16.09 -16.01
C ASP A 367 -15.34 15.44 -16.61
N LEU A 368 -15.50 14.49 -17.54
CA LEU A 368 -14.40 13.88 -18.25
C LEU A 368 -13.63 14.90 -19.11
N PHE A 369 -14.36 15.80 -19.80
CA PHE A 369 -13.75 16.92 -20.53
C PHE A 369 -12.96 17.83 -19.60
N VAL A 370 -13.55 18.24 -18.47
CA VAL A 370 -12.85 19.11 -17.51
C VAL A 370 -11.60 18.42 -16.97
N LEU A 371 -11.67 17.12 -16.67
CA LEU A 371 -10.51 16.34 -16.24
C LEU A 371 -9.40 16.35 -17.29
N GLU A 372 -9.74 16.14 -18.57
CA GLU A 372 -8.78 16.22 -19.66
C GLU A 372 -8.07 17.57 -19.70
N GLN A 373 -8.81 18.68 -19.61
CA GLN A 373 -8.22 20.01 -19.66
C GLN A 373 -7.35 20.30 -18.43
N VAL A 374 -7.77 19.86 -17.24
CA VAL A 374 -6.98 19.96 -16.01
C VAL A 374 -5.67 19.17 -16.16
N LEU A 375 -5.70 17.97 -16.75
CA LEU A 375 -4.49 17.17 -17.00
C LEU A 375 -3.56 17.79 -18.05
N LYS A 376 -4.10 18.62 -18.96
CA LYS A 376 -3.32 19.45 -19.89
C LYS A 376 -2.77 20.73 -19.24
N GLY A 377 -3.11 21.00 -17.97
CA GLY A 377 -2.65 22.15 -17.21
C GLY A 377 -3.44 23.43 -17.44
N LEU A 378 -4.64 23.36 -18.03
CA LEU A 378 -5.52 24.52 -18.20
C LEU A 378 -6.33 24.78 -16.93
N GLU A 379 -6.68 26.04 -16.67
CA GLU A 379 -7.49 26.43 -15.52
C GLU A 379 -8.59 27.46 -15.86
N GLY A 380 -9.73 27.40 -15.16
CA GLY A 380 -10.77 28.44 -15.20
C GLY A 380 -11.24 28.83 -16.60
N GLU A 381 -10.99 30.09 -16.99
CA GLU A 381 -11.42 30.62 -18.31
C GLU A 381 -10.74 29.90 -19.49
N GLU A 382 -9.57 29.31 -19.31
CA GLU A 382 -8.92 28.53 -20.37
C GLU A 382 -9.72 27.26 -20.69
N ILE A 383 -10.24 26.60 -19.65
CA ILE A 383 -11.14 25.44 -19.80
C ILE A 383 -12.45 25.88 -20.46
N ALA A 384 -13.02 27.02 -20.05
CA ALA A 384 -14.24 27.55 -20.66
C ALA A 384 -14.05 27.92 -22.13
N ALA A 385 -12.89 28.48 -22.50
CA ALA A 385 -12.55 28.79 -23.88
C ALA A 385 -12.39 27.50 -24.72
N ALA A 386 -11.70 26.48 -24.19
CA ALA A 386 -11.60 25.18 -24.84
C ALA A 386 -12.98 24.53 -25.04
N PHE A 387 -13.85 24.59 -24.03
CA PHE A 387 -15.21 24.05 -24.12
C PHE A 387 -16.04 24.73 -25.22
N ARG A 388 -15.97 26.06 -25.33
CA ARG A 388 -16.65 26.80 -26.41
C ARG A 388 -16.07 26.48 -27.79
N ALA A 389 -14.78 26.18 -27.88
CA ALA A 389 -14.16 25.77 -29.14
C ALA A 389 -14.71 24.42 -29.64
N ASP A 390 -14.89 23.46 -28.73
CA ASP A 390 -15.33 22.10 -29.08
C ASP A 390 -16.86 21.96 -29.19
N PHE A 391 -17.62 22.69 -28.37
CA PHE A 391 -19.08 22.58 -28.28
C PHE A 391 -19.85 23.81 -28.82
N GLY A 392 -19.13 24.83 -29.28
CA GLY A 392 -19.66 26.06 -29.89
C GLY A 392 -19.72 27.28 -28.95
N GLU A 393 -19.65 28.49 -29.51
CA GLU A 393 -19.56 29.73 -28.71
C GLU A 393 -20.76 29.97 -27.77
N ALA A 394 -21.93 29.43 -28.11
CA ALA A 394 -23.14 29.54 -27.29
C ALA A 394 -23.26 28.43 -26.21
N ALA A 395 -22.25 27.56 -26.07
CA ALA A 395 -22.27 26.49 -25.08
C ALA A 395 -22.31 27.04 -23.65
N ASP A 396 -23.17 26.46 -22.82
CA ASP A 396 -23.28 26.85 -21.41
C ASP A 396 -22.04 26.41 -20.64
N THR A 397 -21.35 27.40 -20.05
CA THR A 397 -20.10 27.22 -19.29
C THR A 397 -20.31 27.41 -17.79
N SER A 398 -21.54 27.67 -17.35
CA SER A 398 -21.86 28.06 -15.96
C SER A 398 -21.47 27.02 -14.92
N SER A 399 -21.46 25.73 -15.28
CA SER A 399 -21.12 24.61 -14.38
C SER A 399 -19.64 24.22 -14.38
N LEU A 400 -18.82 24.73 -15.32
CA LEU A 400 -17.43 24.25 -15.50
C LEU A 400 -16.55 24.54 -14.28
N ALA A 401 -16.70 25.72 -13.67
CA ALA A 401 -15.93 26.09 -12.49
C ALA A 401 -16.24 25.20 -11.28
N GLU A 402 -17.50 24.79 -11.11
CA GLU A 402 -17.90 23.86 -10.06
C GLU A 402 -17.32 22.47 -10.31
N LYS A 403 -17.42 21.97 -11.55
CA LYS A 403 -16.86 20.67 -11.94
C LYS A 403 -15.34 20.62 -11.81
N GLU A 404 -14.64 21.68 -12.22
CA GLU A 404 -13.20 21.81 -12.04
C GLU A 404 -12.83 21.70 -10.55
N ASN A 405 -13.56 22.39 -9.68
CA ASN A 405 -13.33 22.35 -8.24
C ASN A 405 -13.61 20.95 -7.66
N VAL A 406 -14.64 20.24 -8.15
CA VAL A 406 -14.91 18.84 -7.76
C VAL A 406 -13.75 17.95 -8.16
N ILE A 407 -13.27 18.03 -9.41
CA ILE A 407 -12.17 17.21 -9.93
C ILE A 407 -10.87 17.46 -9.17
N ARG A 408 -10.50 18.73 -8.96
CA ARG A 408 -9.26 19.09 -8.25
C ARG A 408 -9.26 18.68 -6.78
N ARG A 409 -10.44 18.60 -6.15
CA ARG A 409 -10.59 18.16 -4.76
C ARG A 409 -10.86 16.67 -4.62
N ALA A 410 -11.15 15.97 -5.71
CA ALA A 410 -11.47 14.55 -5.68
C ALA A 410 -10.21 13.77 -5.26
N PRO A 411 -10.26 13.04 -4.12
CA PRO A 411 -9.08 12.35 -3.62
C PRO A 411 -8.53 11.28 -4.59
N VAL A 412 -9.42 10.71 -5.42
CA VAL A 412 -9.05 9.72 -6.45
C VAL A 412 -8.14 10.31 -7.53
N PHE A 413 -8.23 11.61 -7.83
CA PHE A 413 -7.41 12.28 -8.85
C PHE A 413 -6.21 13.02 -8.28
N ALA A 414 -6.12 13.20 -6.95
CA ALA A 414 -4.98 13.85 -6.31
C ALA A 414 -3.59 13.36 -6.81
N PRO A 415 -3.35 12.05 -7.05
CA PRO A 415 -2.05 11.58 -7.56
C PRO A 415 -1.73 12.02 -8.98
N LEU A 416 -2.76 12.26 -9.84
CA LEU A 416 -2.58 12.79 -11.18
C LEU A 416 -2.29 14.30 -11.18
N LEU A 417 -2.77 14.99 -10.15
CA LEU A 417 -2.70 16.46 -10.02
C LEU A 417 -1.56 16.94 -9.11
N ALA A 418 -0.80 16.01 -8.54
CA ALA A 418 0.29 16.25 -7.60
C ALA A 418 1.58 16.75 -8.27
#